data_AF-A0A7K0K553-F1
#
_entry.id   AF-A0A7K0K553-F1
#
_cell.length_a   1.000
_cell.length_b   1.000
_cell.length_c   1.000
_cell.angle_alpha   90.00
_cell.angle_beta   90.00
_cell.angle_gamma   90.00
#
_symmetry.space_group_name_H-M   'P 1'
#
loop_
_entity.id
_entity.type
_entity.pdbx_description
1 polymer ?
#
loop_
_entity_poly.entity_id
_entity_poly.type
_entity_poly.pdbx_seq_one_letter_code
_entity_poly.pdbx_strand_id
1 'polypeptide(L)'
;MIHGRHLDQLGTEQLSWRELQIILMHCPPEQSALRRAMLGEDAVWTFEAQLLAALIDEIRVGNWQRQGKRNAPKPKPIPRPGVRQESTTYGKDPIPISRFDDWWNQQRE
;
A
#
# COMPACT_ATOMS: atom_id res chain seq x y z
N MET A 1 28.26 -10.71 26.95
CA MET A 1 27.18 -9.94 27.62
C MET A 1 26.64 -8.97 26.58
N ILE A 2 25.45 -9.22 26.03
CA ILE A 2 24.83 -8.32 25.05
C ILE A 2 24.18 -7.21 25.87
N HIS A 3 24.82 -6.05 25.95
CA HIS A 3 24.25 -4.89 26.65
C HIS A 3 23.21 -4.25 25.72
N GLY A 4 21.95 -4.65 25.86
CA GLY A 4 20.83 -3.93 25.26
C GLY A 4 20.63 -2.57 25.95
N ARG A 5 20.04 -1.60 25.23
CA ARG A 5 19.59 -0.34 25.84
C ARG A 5 18.25 -0.57 26.52
N HIS A 6 18.09 -0.08 27.74
CA HIS A 6 16.86 -0.20 28.53
C HIS A 6 16.08 1.12 28.56
N LEU A 7 14.77 1.04 28.82
CA LEU A 7 13.89 2.22 28.82
C LEU A 7 14.17 3.19 29.98
N ASP A 8 14.67 2.69 31.11
CA ASP A 8 15.07 3.50 32.27
C ASP A 8 16.30 4.38 31.99
N GLN A 9 17.07 4.07 30.95
CA GLN A 9 18.24 4.86 30.53
C GLN A 9 17.86 6.08 29.68
N LEU A 10 16.61 6.20 29.24
CA LEU A 10 16.16 7.29 28.38
C LEU A 10 16.31 8.66 29.06
N GLY A 11 16.93 9.60 28.35
CA GLY A 11 17.16 10.97 28.84
C GLY A 11 18.34 11.09 29.80
N THR A 12 19.08 10.01 30.04
CA THR A 12 20.33 10.00 30.82
C THR A 12 21.55 10.10 29.90
N GLU A 13 22.76 10.18 30.46
CA GLU A 13 24.01 10.11 29.68
C GLU A 13 24.20 8.75 28.97
N GLN A 14 23.53 7.69 29.45
CA GLN A 14 23.64 6.35 28.88
C GLN A 14 22.72 6.14 27.67
N LEU A 15 21.66 6.94 27.53
CA LEU A 15 20.79 7.02 26.35
C LEU A 15 20.14 8.40 26.30
N SER A 16 20.87 9.36 25.73
CA SER A 16 20.38 10.71 25.56
C SER A 16 19.25 10.79 24.52
N TRP A 17 18.44 11.85 24.58
CA TRP A 17 17.42 12.11 23.57
C TRP A 17 17.98 12.21 22.15
N ARG A 18 19.21 12.74 22.02
CA ARG A 18 19.91 12.82 20.73
C ARG A 18 20.29 11.44 20.21
N GLU A 19 20.76 10.54 21.06
CA GLU A 19 21.05 9.16 20.66
C GLU A 19 19.79 8.41 20.28
N LEU A 20 18.69 8.57 21.03
CA LEU A 20 17.41 8.00 20.64
C LEU A 20 16.98 8.50 19.25
N GLN A 21 17.08 9.82 19.00
CA GLN A 21 16.78 10.39 17.70
C GLN A 21 17.64 9.76 16.59
N ILE A 22 18.94 9.59 16.82
CA ILE A 22 19.85 8.96 15.85
C ILE A 22 19.43 7.52 15.57
N ILE A 23 19.10 6.75 16.61
CA ILE A 23 18.60 5.37 16.48
C ILE A 23 17.32 5.36 15.64
N LEU A 24 16.35 6.21 15.95
CA LEU A 24 15.09 6.26 15.20
C LEU A 24 15.28 6.68 13.74
N MET A 25 16.19 7.61 13.47
CA MET A 25 16.45 8.14 12.12
C MET A 25 17.24 7.17 11.23
N HIS A 26 18.08 6.32 11.82
CA HIS A 26 18.95 5.41 11.06
C HIS A 26 18.59 3.93 11.26
N CYS A 27 17.52 3.63 12.02
CA CYS A 27 17.02 2.27 12.14
C CYS A 27 16.54 1.79 10.77
N PRO A 28 17.02 0.63 10.29
CA PRO A 28 16.53 0.07 9.05
C PRO A 28 15.00 -0.09 9.09
N PRO A 29 14.26 0.39 8.08
CA PRO A 29 12.80 0.41 8.08
C PRO A 29 12.15 -0.95 8.37
N GLU A 30 12.78 -2.03 7.95
CA GLU A 30 12.36 -3.41 8.14
C GLU A 30 12.55 -3.92 9.58
N GLN A 31 13.51 -3.35 10.33
CA GLN A 31 13.81 -3.70 11.71
C GLN A 31 13.05 -2.84 12.72
N SER A 32 12.57 -1.66 12.30
CA SER A 32 11.85 -0.72 13.17
C SER A 32 10.48 -1.23 13.61
N ALA A 33 10.38 -1.62 14.88
CA ALA A 33 9.11 -1.99 15.51
C ALA A 33 8.13 -0.82 15.59
N LEU A 34 8.63 0.40 15.80
CA LEU A 34 7.83 1.62 15.80
C LEU A 34 7.17 1.83 14.42
N ARG A 35 7.93 1.66 13.35
CA ARG A 35 7.41 1.79 11.98
C ARG A 35 6.31 0.77 11.69
N ARG A 36 6.48 -0.48 12.11
CA ARG A 36 5.43 -1.52 12.00
C ARG A 36 4.17 -1.15 12.79
N ALA A 37 4.31 -0.62 13.99
CA ALA A 37 3.17 -0.19 14.80
C ALA A 37 2.42 1.00 14.18
N MET A 38 3.13 1.97 13.59
CA MET A 38 2.52 3.17 13.00
C MET A 38 1.88 2.93 11.63
N LEU A 39 2.51 2.08 10.79
CA LEU A 39 2.13 1.93 9.39
C LEU A 39 1.42 0.60 9.09
N GLY A 40 1.37 -0.36 10.03
CA GLY A 40 0.72 -1.65 9.82
C GLY A 40 1.28 -2.41 8.62
N GLU A 41 0.41 -2.89 7.73
CA GLU A 41 0.79 -3.62 6.51
C GLU A 41 1.68 -2.78 5.56
N ASP A 42 1.56 -1.45 5.60
CA ASP A 42 2.36 -0.52 4.79
C ASP A 42 3.84 -0.54 5.21
N ALA A 43 4.14 -0.97 6.44
CA ALA A 43 5.53 -1.11 6.89
C ALA A 43 6.29 -2.18 6.09
N VAL A 44 5.63 -3.18 5.53
CA VAL A 44 6.28 -4.23 4.74
C VAL A 44 6.68 -3.72 3.36
N TRP A 45 6.00 -2.68 2.85
CA TRP A 45 6.25 -2.11 1.55
C TRP A 45 7.34 -1.04 1.61
N THR A 46 8.56 -1.42 1.25
CA THR A 46 9.63 -0.45 1.00
C THR A 46 9.37 0.30 -0.31
N PHE A 47 10.08 1.41 -0.51
CA PHE A 47 10.00 2.17 -1.76
C PHE A 47 10.43 1.33 -2.97
N GLU A 48 11.48 0.52 -2.81
CA GLU A 48 11.97 -0.40 -3.83
C GLU A 48 10.92 -1.47 -4.14
N ALA A 49 10.26 -2.03 -3.13
CA ALA A 49 9.17 -2.99 -3.33
C ALA A 49 8.00 -2.37 -4.11
N GLN A 50 7.64 -1.12 -3.82
CA GLN A 50 6.62 -0.37 -4.56
C GLN A 50 7.01 -0.17 -6.03
N LEU A 51 8.25 0.26 -6.29
CA LEU A 51 8.76 0.47 -7.64
C LEU A 51 8.85 -0.84 -8.44
N LEU A 52 9.32 -1.91 -7.82
CA LEU A 52 9.39 -3.24 -8.46
C LEU A 52 8.00 -3.77 -8.79
N ALA A 53 7.03 -3.61 -7.87
CA ALA A 53 5.65 -3.99 -8.15
C ALA A 53 5.07 -3.19 -9.33
N ALA A 54 5.31 -1.88 -9.38
CA ALA A 54 4.88 -1.04 -10.51
C ALA A 54 5.53 -1.48 -11.83
N LEU A 55 6.83 -1.77 -11.83
CA LEU A 55 7.53 -2.29 -13.00
C LEU A 55 6.93 -3.62 -13.48
N ILE A 56 6.66 -4.55 -12.56
CA ILE A 56 6.06 -5.84 -12.91
C ILE A 56 4.66 -5.66 -13.49
N ASP A 57 3.85 -4.75 -12.95
CA ASP A 57 2.52 -4.44 -13.48
C ASP A 57 2.60 -3.94 -14.93
N GLU A 58 3.51 -3.01 -15.23
CA GLU A 58 3.70 -2.48 -16.58
C GLU A 58 4.20 -3.55 -17.56
N ILE A 59 5.13 -4.40 -17.12
CA ILE A 59 5.61 -5.53 -17.94
C ILE A 59 4.46 -6.50 -18.25
N ARG A 60 3.62 -6.82 -17.26
CA ARG A 60 2.44 -7.68 -17.45
C ARG A 60 1.49 -7.08 -18.47
N VAL A 61 1.22 -5.76 -18.37
CA VAL A 61 0.37 -5.05 -19.33
C VAL A 61 0.97 -5.09 -20.73
N GLY A 62 2.27 -4.80 -20.88
CA GLY A 62 2.95 -4.85 -22.18
C GLY A 62 2.93 -6.24 -22.81
N ASN A 63 3.12 -7.30 -22.01
CA ASN A 63 3.01 -8.68 -22.50
C ASN A 63 1.57 -9.02 -22.90
N TRP A 64 0.59 -8.58 -22.11
CA TRP A 64 -0.82 -8.76 -22.43
C TRP A 64 -1.19 -8.09 -23.76
N GLN A 65 -0.67 -6.90 -24.06
CA GLN A 65 -0.89 -6.21 -25.33
C GLN A 65 -0.29 -6.98 -26.52
N ARG A 66 0.89 -7.60 -26.33
CA ARG A 66 1.64 -8.30 -27.40
C ARG A 66 1.20 -9.74 -27.63
N GLN A 67 0.37 -10.33 -26.77
CA GLN A 67 0.02 -11.75 -26.84
C GLN A 67 -0.90 -12.14 -28.00
N GLY A 68 -1.46 -11.18 -28.74
CA GLY A 68 -2.32 -11.44 -29.92
C GLY A 68 -3.70 -12.04 -29.64
N LYS A 69 -4.09 -12.22 -28.36
CA LYS A 69 -5.40 -12.77 -27.97
C LYS A 69 -6.39 -11.66 -27.63
N ARG A 70 -7.37 -11.45 -28.50
CA ARG A 70 -8.38 -10.38 -28.37
C ARG A 70 -9.19 -10.42 -27.07
N ASN A 71 -9.48 -11.61 -26.56
CA ASN A 71 -10.34 -11.82 -25.38
C ASN A 71 -9.54 -12.16 -24.11
N ALA A 72 -8.22 -11.99 -24.11
CA ALA A 72 -7.44 -12.27 -22.92
C ALA A 72 -7.76 -11.24 -21.81
N PRO A 73 -7.93 -11.67 -20.55
CA PRO A 73 -8.22 -10.75 -19.46
C PRO A 73 -7.03 -9.81 -19.20
N LYS A 74 -7.31 -8.52 -18.99
CA LYS A 74 -6.28 -7.54 -18.62
C LYS A 74 -5.69 -7.92 -17.26
N PRO A 75 -4.35 -7.94 -17.11
CA PRO A 75 -3.71 -8.26 -15.84
C PRO A 75 -4.08 -7.23 -14.77
N LYS A 76 -4.28 -7.72 -13.55
CA LYS A 76 -4.52 -6.87 -12.38
C LYS A 76 -3.19 -6.46 -11.75
N PRO A 77 -3.08 -5.22 -11.22
CA PRO A 77 -1.93 -4.78 -10.45
C PRO A 77 -1.65 -5.69 -9.25
N ILE A 78 -0.39 -5.82 -8.86
CA ILE A 78 0.01 -6.49 -7.61
C ILE A 78 -0.68 -5.77 -6.43
N PRO A 79 -1.41 -6.50 -5.56
CA PRO A 79 -2.03 -5.92 -4.36
C PRO A 79 -0.98 -5.24 -3.50
N ARG A 80 -1.13 -3.94 -3.26
CA ARG A 80 -0.21 -3.17 -2.41
C ARG A 80 -0.87 -1.92 -1.83
N PRO A 81 -0.38 -1.43 -0.69
CA PRO A 81 -0.79 -0.17 -0.08
C PRO A 81 -0.88 0.97 -1.08
N GLY A 82 -1.92 1.79 -0.94
CA GLY A 82 -2.18 2.94 -1.81
C GLY A 82 -2.75 2.59 -3.20
N VAL A 83 -2.72 1.33 -3.62
CA VAL A 83 -3.31 0.88 -4.89
C VAL A 83 -4.71 0.33 -4.62
N ARG A 84 -5.73 1.12 -4.96
CA ARG A 84 -7.13 0.69 -4.87
C ARG A 84 -7.41 -0.42 -5.88
N GLN A 85 -7.90 -1.56 -5.41
CA GLN A 85 -8.27 -2.68 -6.26
C GLN A 85 -9.75 -2.64 -6.65
N GLU A 86 -10.29 -1.52 -7.14
CA GLU A 86 -11.72 -1.53 -7.50
C GLU A 86 -12.05 -0.78 -8.78
N SER A 87 -12.62 -1.55 -9.71
CA SER A 87 -13.74 -1.08 -10.51
C SER A 87 -15.00 -1.69 -9.91
N THR A 88 -15.59 -1.04 -8.91
CA THR A 88 -16.97 -1.32 -8.52
C THR A 88 -17.83 -0.98 -9.73
N THR A 89 -18.37 -1.99 -10.42
CA THR A 89 -19.19 -1.77 -11.62
C THR A 89 -20.61 -1.48 -11.18
N TYR A 90 -21.00 -0.21 -11.20
CA TYR A 90 -22.37 0.21 -10.90
C TYR A 90 -23.22 0.13 -12.17
N GLY A 91 -24.22 -0.74 -12.16
CA GLY A 91 -25.11 -0.95 -13.30
C GLY A 91 -24.44 -1.73 -14.43
N LYS A 92 -25.13 -2.77 -14.91
CA LYS A 92 -24.69 -3.57 -16.06
C LYS A 92 -25.40 -3.16 -17.35
N ASP A 93 -26.65 -2.70 -17.22
CA ASP A 93 -27.51 -2.31 -18.32
C ASP A 93 -27.75 -0.79 -18.31
N PRO A 94 -27.87 -0.14 -19.48
CA PRO A 94 -28.20 1.27 -19.56
C PRO A 94 -29.58 1.51 -18.94
N ILE A 95 -29.64 2.40 -17.95
CA ILE A 95 -30.87 2.80 -17.30
C ILE A 95 -31.61 3.74 -18.25
N PRO A 96 -32.85 3.44 -18.68
CA PRO A 96 -33.67 4.38 -19.43
C PRO A 96 -33.81 5.68 -18.64
N ILE A 97 -33.76 6.83 -19.32
CA ILE A 97 -33.72 8.14 -18.66
C ILE A 97 -34.89 8.37 -17.69
N SER A 98 -36.03 7.72 -17.96
CA SER A 98 -37.23 7.75 -17.12
C SER A 98 -37.10 7.05 -15.77
N ARG A 99 -36.06 6.24 -15.55
CA ARG A 99 -35.81 5.51 -14.29
C ARG A 99 -34.56 5.96 -13.56
N PHE A 100 -33.90 7.02 -14.05
CA PHE A 100 -32.67 7.52 -13.45
C PHE A 100 -32.91 8.05 -12.03
N ASP A 101 -33.98 8.82 -11.83
CA ASP A 101 -34.28 9.44 -10.53
C ASP A 101 -34.54 8.40 -9.43
N ASP A 102 -35.27 7.32 -9.75
CA ASP A 102 -35.54 6.22 -8.82
C ASP A 102 -34.25 5.49 -8.40
N TRP A 103 -33.38 5.21 -9.38
CA TRP A 103 -32.10 4.56 -9.13
C TRP A 103 -31.14 5.44 -8.31
N TRP A 104 -31.05 6.74 -8.63
CA TRP A 104 -30.14 7.68 -7.96
C TRP A 104 -30.52 7.91 -6.49
N ASN A 105 -31.82 7.95 -6.19
CA ASN A 105 -32.30 8.16 -4.82
C ASN A 105 -32.12 6.90 -3.94
N GLN A 106 -32.20 5.70 -4.51
CA GLN A 106 -31.95 4.44 -3.80
C GLN A 106 -30.50 4.29 -3.28
N GLN A 107 -29.53 4.98 -3.90
CA GLN A 107 -28.11 4.89 -3.51
C GLN A 107 -27.71 5.84 -2.37
N ARG A 108 -28.64 6.69 -1.89
CA ARG A 108 -28.37 7.75 -0.89
C ARG A 108 -28.97 7.48 0.50
N GLU A 109 -29.66 6.35 0.67
CA GLU A 109 -30.09 5.79 1.97
C GLU A 109 -29.11 4.71 2.44
#